data_AF-A0A0C9SQ80-F1
#
_entry.id   AF-A0A0C9SQ80-F1
#
_cell.length_a   1.000
_cell.length_b   1.000
_cell.length_c   1.000
_cell.angle_alpha   90.00
_cell.angle_beta   90.00
_cell.angle_gamma   90.00
#
_symmetry.space_group_name_H-M   'P 1'
#
loop_
_entity.id
_entity.type
_entity.pdbx_description
1 polymer ?
#
loop_
_entity_poly.entity_id
_entity_poly.type
_entity_poly.pdbx_seq_one_letter_code
_entity_poly.pdbx_strand_id
1 'polypeptide(L)'
;MQDFLPRLQDHLLGRLPDQDYDGDETEFTDEQRRTVTFVNNRLYSHKVLRINYTTYDCRRSQDSLNPRTHADIMVLSHEEGPDAHPYWYGRIIGIYHMQVRHLGPESRNVDTQQMDVLYVRWFGRDLSYRAGWKAKRLHRLGFLDSSDPGAFGFVNPALVVRGAHLIPAFHHGRTAEF
;
A
#
# COMPACT_ATOMS: atom_id res chain seq x y z
N MET A 1 -12.59 -1.65 10.85
CA MET A 1 -12.94 -1.62 9.40
C MET A 1 -14.23 -0.83 9.20
N GLN A 2 -14.27 0.43 9.63
CA GLN A 2 -15.24 1.37 9.07
C GLN A 2 -14.65 1.82 7.72
N ASP A 3 -15.51 2.00 6.71
CA ASP A 3 -15.15 2.58 5.40
C ASP A 3 -14.23 1.77 4.47
N PHE A 4 -14.11 0.46 4.64
CA PHE A 4 -13.32 -0.39 3.73
C PHE A 4 -13.79 -0.30 2.27
N LEU A 5 -15.10 -0.42 2.03
CA LEU A 5 -15.66 -0.39 0.68
C LEU A 5 -15.56 0.99 0.02
N PRO A 6 -15.96 2.10 0.66
CA PRO A 6 -15.75 3.44 0.12
C PRO A 6 -14.29 3.72 -0.25
N ARG A 7 -13.35 3.41 0.65
CA ARG A 7 -11.91 3.62 0.39
C ARG A 7 -11.37 2.71 -0.72
N LEU A 8 -11.91 1.50 -0.86
CA LEU A 8 -11.56 0.62 -1.97
C LEU A 8 -12.05 1.21 -3.30
N GLN A 9 -13.28 1.74 -3.33
CA GLN A 9 -13.82 2.39 -4.53
C GLN A 9 -13.02 3.62 -4.92
N ASP A 10 -12.61 4.44 -3.94
CA ASP A 10 -11.74 5.60 -4.19
C ASP A 10 -10.40 5.19 -4.80
N HIS A 11 -9.75 4.17 -4.22
CA HIS A 11 -8.50 3.63 -4.76
C HIS A 11 -8.64 3.08 -6.18
N LEU A 12 -9.76 2.42 -6.49
CA LEU A 12 -10.03 1.91 -7.84
C LEU A 12 -10.31 3.05 -8.82
N LEU A 13 -11.09 4.05 -8.40
CA LEU A 13 -11.41 5.23 -9.19
C LEU A 13 -10.18 6.03 -9.55
N GLY A 14 -9.26 6.27 -8.61
CA GLY A 14 -8.01 7.00 -8.88
C GLY A 14 -7.12 6.29 -9.92
N ARG A 15 -7.26 4.96 -10.07
CA ARG A 15 -6.44 4.16 -10.99
C ARG A 15 -7.05 3.98 -12.38
N LEU A 16 -8.38 4.03 -12.51
CA LEU A 16 -9.08 3.85 -13.78
C LEU A 16 -8.77 4.91 -14.87
N PRO A 17 -8.47 6.18 -14.55
CA PRO A 17 -8.08 7.18 -15.55
C PRO A 17 -6.57 7.16 -15.89
N ASP A 18 -5.81 6.11 -15.56
CA ASP A 18 -4.34 6.07 -15.71
C ASP A 18 -3.65 7.31 -15.09
N GLN A 19 -4.14 7.78 -13.94
CA GLN A 19 -3.46 8.83 -13.17
C GLN A 19 -2.35 8.22 -12.31
N ASP A 20 -1.26 8.98 -12.13
CA ASP A 20 -0.20 8.63 -11.20
C ASP A 20 -0.76 8.50 -9.77
N TYR A 21 -0.27 7.53 -9.01
CA TYR A 21 -0.74 7.28 -7.65
C TYR A 21 -0.27 8.38 -6.69
N ASP A 22 -1.21 9.18 -6.19
CA ASP A 22 -0.91 10.29 -5.26
C ASP A 22 -0.85 9.87 -3.78
N GLY A 23 -1.14 8.61 -3.45
CA GLY A 23 -1.30 8.18 -2.05
C GLY A 23 -2.75 8.06 -1.57
N ASP A 24 -3.73 8.05 -2.47
CA ASP A 24 -5.17 8.06 -2.18
C ASP A 24 -5.61 9.37 -1.49
N GLU A 25 -4.99 10.52 -1.82
CA GLU A 25 -5.37 11.85 -1.34
C GLU A 25 -6.65 12.39 -2.01
N THR A 26 -7.00 11.81 -3.17
CA THR A 26 -8.20 12.21 -3.92
C THR A 26 -9.46 11.58 -3.31
N GLU A 27 -10.31 12.43 -2.71
CA GLU A 27 -11.64 12.03 -2.26
C GLU A 27 -12.66 12.08 -3.41
N PHE A 28 -13.43 11.00 -3.59
CA PHE A 28 -14.51 10.94 -4.58
C PHE A 28 -15.88 11.06 -3.91
N THR A 29 -16.81 11.66 -4.63
CA THR A 29 -18.22 11.75 -4.20
C THR A 29 -18.89 10.38 -4.26
N ASP A 30 -19.96 10.18 -3.49
CA ASP A 30 -20.73 8.93 -3.53
C ASP A 30 -21.34 8.63 -4.90
N GLU A 31 -21.66 9.67 -5.68
CA GLU A 31 -22.13 9.52 -7.05
C GLU A 31 -21.03 8.96 -7.96
N GLN A 32 -19.80 9.47 -7.84
CA GLN A 32 -18.64 8.94 -8.56
C GLN A 32 -18.34 7.49 -8.14
N ARG A 33 -18.35 7.18 -6.83
CA ARG A 33 -18.14 5.81 -6.32
C ARG A 33 -19.13 4.79 -6.89
N ARG A 34 -20.40 5.20 -7.07
CA ARG A 34 -21.46 4.34 -7.67
C ARG A 34 -21.22 4.00 -9.14
N THR A 35 -20.37 4.75 -9.83
CA THR A 35 -20.01 4.44 -11.23
C THR A 35 -19.09 3.24 -11.36
N VAL A 36 -18.42 2.83 -10.27
CA VAL A 36 -17.57 1.64 -10.21
C VAL A 36 -18.40 0.44 -9.80
N THR A 37 -18.44 -0.56 -10.69
CA THR A 37 -19.19 -1.80 -10.44
C THR A 37 -18.26 -2.99 -10.38
N PHE A 38 -18.44 -3.82 -9.35
CA PHE A 38 -17.74 -5.09 -9.20
C PHE A 38 -18.47 -6.16 -10.00
N VAL A 39 -17.79 -6.76 -10.97
CA VAL A 39 -18.39 -7.84 -11.76
C VAL A 39 -18.69 -9.03 -10.83
N ASN A 40 -19.95 -9.47 -10.87
CA ASN A 40 -20.50 -10.51 -10.01
C ASN A 40 -20.47 -10.19 -8.50
N ASN A 41 -20.22 -8.94 -8.09
CA ASN A 41 -20.06 -8.54 -6.67
C ASN A 41 -19.05 -9.43 -5.91
N ARG A 42 -17.92 -9.77 -6.55
CA ARG A 42 -16.91 -10.68 -6.00
C ARG A 42 -15.56 -10.00 -5.82
N LEU A 43 -14.98 -10.25 -4.64
CA LEU A 43 -13.58 -9.99 -4.32
C LEU A 43 -12.91 -11.34 -4.08
N TYR A 44 -11.78 -11.57 -4.72
CA TYR A 44 -11.02 -12.80 -4.58
C TYR A 44 -9.77 -12.54 -3.76
N SER A 45 -9.56 -13.31 -2.70
CA SER A 45 -8.38 -13.20 -1.84
C SER A 45 -7.27 -14.14 -2.27
N HIS A 46 -6.03 -13.66 -2.15
CA HIS A 46 -4.83 -14.41 -2.47
C HIS A 46 -3.92 -14.54 -1.24
N LYS A 47 -3.14 -15.63 -1.21
CA LYS A 47 -2.19 -15.89 -0.12
C LYS A 47 -0.78 -15.36 -0.38
N VAL A 48 -0.41 -15.23 -1.65
CA VAL A 48 0.97 -14.93 -2.05
C VAL A 48 0.96 -13.88 -3.15
N LEU A 49 1.82 -12.88 -3.00
CA LEU A 49 2.14 -11.88 -4.02
C LEU A 49 3.61 -12.09 -4.44
N ARG A 50 3.89 -12.00 -5.74
CA ARG A 50 5.25 -12.09 -6.27
C ARG A 50 5.63 -10.76 -6.90
N ILE A 51 6.68 -10.11 -6.41
CA ILE A 51 7.19 -8.83 -6.91
C ILE A 51 8.58 -9.05 -7.48
N ASN A 52 8.79 -8.63 -8.72
CA ASN A 52 10.11 -8.65 -9.34
C ASN A 52 10.82 -7.33 -9.05
N TYR A 53 12.10 -7.40 -8.68
CA TYR A 53 12.93 -6.22 -8.46
C TYR A 53 14.30 -6.39 -9.07
N THR A 54 14.98 -5.26 -9.29
CA THR A 54 16.35 -5.23 -9.81
C THR A 54 17.32 -5.19 -8.64
N THR A 55 18.27 -6.12 -8.60
CA THR A 55 19.35 -6.17 -7.61
C THR A 55 20.46 -5.17 -7.95
N TYR A 56 21.35 -4.91 -7.00
CA TYR A 56 22.44 -3.94 -7.15
C TYR A 56 23.36 -4.22 -8.36
N ASP A 57 23.55 -5.48 -8.72
CA ASP A 57 24.31 -5.94 -9.90
C ASP A 57 23.48 -5.95 -11.20
N CYS A 58 22.37 -5.19 -11.24
CA CYS A 58 21.46 -5.06 -12.38
C CYS A 58 20.82 -6.38 -12.84
N ARG A 59 20.66 -7.35 -11.93
CA ARG A 59 19.93 -8.61 -12.22
C ARG A 59 18.49 -8.52 -11.75
N ARG A 60 17.64 -9.39 -12.30
CA ARG A 60 16.26 -9.54 -11.81
C ARG A 60 16.21 -10.59 -10.72
N SER A 61 15.57 -10.26 -9.62
CA SER A 61 15.20 -11.16 -8.53
C SER A 61 13.70 -11.04 -8.27
N GLN A 62 13.17 -11.92 -7.42
CA GLN A 62 11.75 -11.96 -7.07
C GLN A 62 11.57 -12.17 -5.57
N ASP A 63 10.75 -11.32 -4.96
CA ASP A 63 10.27 -11.49 -3.59
C ASP A 63 8.91 -12.20 -3.63
N SER A 64 8.73 -13.18 -2.73
CA SER A 64 7.46 -13.88 -2.51
C SER A 64 6.87 -13.45 -1.18
N LEU A 65 5.89 -12.55 -1.22
CA LEU A 65 5.28 -11.92 -0.07
C LEU A 65 4.03 -12.69 0.37
N ASN A 66 3.86 -12.82 1.68
CA ASN A 66 2.72 -13.50 2.29
C ASN A 66 2.36 -12.78 3.60
N PRO A 67 1.09 -12.38 3.80
CA PRO A 67 0.63 -11.70 5.03
C PRO A 67 1.01 -12.42 6.33
N ARG A 68 1.26 -13.74 6.29
CA ARG A 68 1.60 -14.55 7.47
C ARG A 68 3.09 -14.55 7.84
N THR A 69 3.99 -14.39 6.88
CA THR A 69 5.44 -14.68 7.10
C THR A 69 6.37 -13.59 6.58
N HIS A 70 6.04 -12.96 5.46
CA HIS A 70 6.85 -11.91 4.82
C HIS A 70 5.89 -10.84 4.28
N ALA A 71 5.26 -10.13 5.20
CA ALA A 71 4.17 -9.23 4.91
C ALA A 71 4.63 -7.78 4.67
N ASP A 72 5.86 -7.44 5.07
CA ASP A 72 6.33 -6.07 5.03
C ASP A 72 6.83 -5.71 3.63
N ILE A 73 6.36 -4.58 3.13
CA ILE A 73 6.68 -4.03 1.82
C ILE A 73 7.26 -2.63 1.94
N MET A 74 7.97 -2.21 0.90
CA MET A 74 8.37 -0.82 0.72
C MET A 74 7.83 -0.27 -0.60
N VAL A 75 7.32 0.96 -0.54
CA VAL A 75 6.86 1.75 -1.68
C VAL A 75 7.64 3.06 -1.71
N LEU A 76 7.67 3.74 -2.85
CA LEU A 76 8.25 5.08 -2.91
C LEU A 76 7.40 6.05 -2.07
N SER A 77 8.06 6.87 -1.27
CA SER A 77 7.40 7.96 -0.54
C SER A 77 7.26 9.19 -1.43
N HIS A 78 6.21 9.99 -1.18
CA HIS A 78 6.10 11.35 -1.73
C HIS A 78 6.55 12.42 -0.72
N GLU A 79 7.43 12.07 0.23
CA GLU A 79 7.96 13.04 1.19
C GLU A 79 8.91 14.04 0.51
N GLU A 80 8.71 15.33 0.78
CA GLU A 80 9.59 16.41 0.30
C GLU A 80 10.40 17.04 1.45
N GLY A 81 11.59 17.55 1.13
CA GLY A 81 12.44 18.30 2.06
C GLY A 81 13.76 17.63 2.45
N PRO A 82 14.59 18.30 3.28
CA PRO A 82 15.96 17.88 3.57
C PRO A 82 16.06 16.59 4.41
N ASP A 83 15.01 16.25 5.16
CA ASP A 83 14.91 15.03 5.99
C ASP A 83 13.88 14.02 5.43
N ALA A 84 13.51 14.19 4.16
CA ALA A 84 12.63 13.28 3.44
C ALA A 84 13.25 11.89 3.36
N HIS A 85 12.48 10.89 3.74
CA HIS A 85 12.93 9.50 3.64
C HIS A 85 12.29 8.86 2.41
N PRO A 86 13.06 8.28 1.48
CA PRO A 86 12.60 7.94 0.12
C PRO A 86 11.56 6.81 0.04
N TYR A 87 11.22 6.16 1.15
CA TYR A 87 10.35 4.99 1.14
C TYR A 87 9.33 5.02 2.26
N TRP A 88 8.07 4.68 1.94
CA TRP A 88 7.12 4.26 2.96
C TRP A 88 7.15 2.74 3.13
N TYR A 89 6.83 2.30 4.34
CA TYR A 89 6.78 0.89 4.67
C TYR A 89 5.38 0.53 5.13
N GLY A 90 4.88 -0.61 4.67
CA GLY A 90 3.58 -1.12 5.08
C GLY A 90 3.64 -2.62 5.32
N ARG A 91 2.74 -3.13 6.17
CA ARG A 91 2.50 -4.55 6.36
C ARG A 91 1.25 -4.96 5.62
N ILE A 92 1.37 -5.91 4.69
CA ILE A 92 0.22 -6.49 3.99
C ILE A 92 -0.67 -7.24 4.97
N ILE A 93 -1.94 -6.85 5.01
CA ILE A 93 -3.01 -7.55 5.72
C ILE A 93 -3.75 -8.48 4.76
N GLY A 94 -4.01 -8.01 3.54
CA GLY A 94 -4.77 -8.76 2.54
C GLY A 94 -4.28 -8.49 1.13
N ILE A 95 -4.40 -9.50 0.27
CA ILE A 95 -4.09 -9.43 -1.15
C ILE A 95 -5.38 -9.78 -1.88
N TYR A 96 -5.85 -8.90 -2.74
CA TYR A 96 -7.13 -9.06 -3.43
C TYR A 96 -7.01 -8.79 -4.91
N HIS A 97 -7.84 -9.48 -5.70
CA HIS A 97 -8.16 -9.04 -7.05
C HIS A 97 -9.66 -9.00 -7.25
N MET A 98 -10.09 -8.11 -8.15
CA MET A 98 -11.48 -7.96 -8.55
C MET A 98 -11.58 -7.62 -10.02
N GLN A 99 -12.72 -7.96 -10.62
CA GLN A 99 -13.08 -7.48 -11.95
C GLN A 99 -14.01 -6.28 -11.78
N VAL A 100 -13.65 -5.18 -12.43
CA VAL A 100 -14.28 -3.87 -12.27
C VAL A 100 -14.73 -3.34 -13.63
N ARG A 101 -15.87 -2.63 -13.66
CA ARG A 101 -16.28 -1.80 -14.79
C ARG A 101 -16.53 -0.37 -14.32
N HIS A 102 -16.09 0.59 -15.11
CA HIS A 102 -16.37 2.00 -14.89
C HIS A 102 -17.48 2.44 -15.84
N LEU A 103 -18.65 2.77 -15.30
CA LEU A 103 -19.86 3.13 -16.05
C LEU A 103 -20.20 4.62 -15.95
N GLY A 104 -19.25 5.44 -15.51
CA GLY A 104 -19.42 6.88 -15.30
C GLY A 104 -19.20 7.70 -16.58
N PRO A 105 -19.63 8.97 -16.59
CA PRO A 105 -19.36 9.90 -17.71
C PRO A 105 -17.86 10.15 -17.93
N GLU A 106 -17.04 9.97 -16.89
CA GLU A 106 -15.58 10.06 -16.96
C GLU A 106 -14.92 8.73 -17.37
N SER A 107 -15.71 7.72 -17.72
CA SER A 107 -15.17 6.42 -18.13
C SER A 107 -14.47 6.51 -19.48
N ARG A 108 -13.17 6.22 -19.46
CA ARG A 108 -12.36 6.06 -20.67
C ARG A 108 -12.49 4.66 -21.27
N ASN A 109 -12.89 3.68 -20.46
CA ASN A 109 -13.00 2.28 -20.85
C ASN A 109 -14.12 1.57 -20.09
N VAL A 110 -15.13 1.11 -20.83
CA VAL A 110 -16.32 0.43 -20.31
C VAL A 110 -16.11 -1.09 -20.17
N ASP A 111 -15.02 -1.62 -20.71
CA ASP A 111 -14.68 -3.03 -20.62
C ASP A 111 -14.39 -3.46 -19.18
N THR A 112 -14.45 -4.77 -18.99
CA THR A 112 -14.12 -5.36 -17.69
C THR A 112 -12.62 -5.36 -17.49
N GLN A 113 -12.16 -4.71 -16.42
CA GLN A 113 -10.76 -4.61 -16.05
C GLN A 113 -10.49 -5.42 -14.80
N GLN A 114 -9.45 -6.25 -14.81
CA GLN A 114 -8.98 -6.89 -13.59
C GLN A 114 -8.05 -5.91 -12.84
N MET A 115 -8.36 -5.65 -11.57
CA MET A 115 -7.54 -4.80 -10.71
C MET A 115 -7.09 -5.61 -9.50
N ASP A 116 -5.77 -5.58 -9.26
CA ASP A 116 -5.14 -6.15 -8.07
C ASP A 116 -4.90 -5.03 -7.05
N VAL A 117 -5.16 -5.32 -5.77
CA VAL A 117 -5.04 -4.37 -4.67
C VAL A 117 -4.47 -5.08 -3.44
N LEU A 118 -3.55 -4.41 -2.75
CA LEU A 118 -3.09 -4.80 -1.41
C LEU A 118 -3.81 -3.95 -0.38
N TYR A 119 -4.30 -4.58 0.68
CA TYR A 119 -4.73 -3.88 1.89
C TYR A 119 -3.59 -3.94 2.90
N VAL A 120 -3.11 -2.79 3.36
CA VAL A 120 -1.90 -2.67 4.18
C VAL A 120 -2.14 -1.87 5.45
N ARG A 121 -1.33 -2.12 6.48
CA ARG A 121 -1.16 -1.26 7.65
C ARG A 121 0.17 -0.53 7.55
N TRP A 122 0.15 0.78 7.64
CA TRP A 122 1.33 1.62 7.45
C TRP A 122 2.21 1.70 8.70
N PHE A 123 3.52 1.80 8.47
CA PHE A 123 4.49 2.14 9.49
C PHE A 123 4.83 3.63 9.42
N GLY A 124 4.85 4.29 10.58
CA GLY A 124 5.39 5.63 10.75
C GLY A 124 6.86 5.61 11.15
N ARG A 125 7.61 6.65 10.76
CA ARG A 125 8.99 6.87 11.21
C ARG A 125 9.00 7.42 12.64
N ASP A 126 9.89 6.91 13.48
CA ASP A 126 10.19 7.52 14.78
C ASP A 126 11.10 8.74 14.58
N LEU A 127 10.48 9.92 14.45
CA LEU A 127 11.16 11.19 14.24
C LEU A 127 11.92 11.68 15.49
N SER A 128 11.61 11.13 16.67
CA SER A 128 12.34 11.47 17.91
C SER A 128 13.73 10.83 17.95
N TYR A 129 13.94 9.79 17.14
CA TYR A 129 15.18 9.03 17.11
C TYR A 129 16.13 9.51 16.00
N ARG A 130 17.37 9.86 16.40
CA ARG A 130 18.42 10.21 15.45
C ARG A 130 18.84 9.00 14.62
N ALA A 131 18.41 8.99 13.35
CA ALA A 131 18.73 7.98 12.35
C ALA A 131 19.40 8.59 11.11
N GLY A 132 19.74 7.72 10.15
CA GLY A 132 20.30 8.11 8.86
C GLY A 132 21.82 8.07 8.82
N TRP A 133 22.36 8.48 7.66
CA TRP A 133 23.78 8.35 7.35
C TRP A 133 24.69 9.10 8.34
N LYS A 134 24.33 10.34 8.70
CA LYS A 134 25.09 11.17 9.65
C LYS A 134 25.17 10.52 11.04
N ALA A 135 24.07 9.91 11.48
CA ALA A 135 24.00 9.21 12.77
C ALA A 135 24.58 7.79 12.72
N LYS A 136 24.81 7.23 11.53
CA LYS A 136 25.20 5.82 11.29
C LYS A 136 24.24 4.82 11.96
N ARG A 137 22.94 5.14 11.95
CA ARG A 137 21.88 4.35 12.60
C ARG A 137 20.73 4.14 11.63
N LEU A 138 20.18 2.92 11.61
CA LEU A 138 18.99 2.60 10.82
C LEU A 138 17.78 3.41 11.33
N HIS A 139 16.89 3.74 10.41
CA HIS A 139 15.60 4.34 10.77
C HIS A 139 14.78 3.37 11.61
N ARG A 140 14.12 3.91 12.63
CA ARG A 140 13.15 3.17 13.44
C ARG A 140 11.76 3.43 12.90
N LEU A 141 11.00 2.35 12.84
CA LEU A 141 9.63 2.33 12.35
C LEU A 141 8.75 1.78 13.47
N GLY A 142 7.55 2.34 13.59
CA GLY A 142 6.48 1.84 14.44
C GLY A 142 5.19 1.78 13.64
N PHE A 143 4.22 0.99 14.08
CA PHE A 143 2.90 1.09 13.46
C PHE A 143 2.30 2.46 13.75
N LEU A 144 1.58 3.00 12.77
CA LEU A 144 0.68 4.11 13.07
C LEU A 144 -0.41 3.63 14.03
N ASP A 145 -0.87 4.56 14.86
CA ASP A 145 -1.96 4.30 15.81
C ASP A 145 -3.18 3.78 15.04
N SER A 146 -3.79 2.70 15.49
CA SER A 146 -4.95 2.11 14.80
C SER A 146 -6.16 3.04 14.67
N SER A 147 -6.23 4.09 15.50
CA SER A 147 -7.25 5.13 15.44
C SER A 147 -6.96 6.22 14.40
N ASP A 148 -5.73 6.28 13.89
CA ASP A 148 -5.35 7.18 12.80
C ASP A 148 -6.06 6.74 11.50
N PRO A 149 -6.83 7.63 10.83
CA PRO A 149 -7.46 7.33 9.55
C PRO A 149 -6.48 6.82 8.48
N GLY A 150 -5.22 7.28 8.53
CA GLY A 150 -4.13 6.91 7.64
C GLY A 150 -3.38 5.64 8.05
N ALA A 151 -3.73 4.97 9.15
CA ALA A 151 -3.03 3.77 9.60
C ALA A 151 -3.19 2.57 8.65
N PHE A 152 -4.30 2.53 7.91
CA PHE A 152 -4.57 1.50 6.92
C PHE A 152 -4.76 2.15 5.55
N GLY A 153 -4.44 1.42 4.49
CA GLY A 153 -4.59 1.92 3.13
C GLY A 153 -4.61 0.82 2.08
N PHE A 154 -4.91 1.23 0.85
CA PHE A 154 -4.84 0.37 -0.31
C PHE A 154 -3.61 0.72 -1.14
N VAL A 155 -2.95 -0.29 -1.70
CA VAL A 155 -1.75 -0.12 -2.52
C VAL A 155 -1.91 -0.92 -3.80
N ASN A 156 -1.62 -0.28 -4.93
CA ASN A 156 -1.45 -0.98 -6.20
C ASN A 156 -0.16 -1.83 -6.12
N PRO A 157 -0.22 -3.16 -6.31
CA PRO A 157 0.97 -4.02 -6.29
C PRO A 157 2.10 -3.54 -7.20
N ALA A 158 1.79 -2.82 -8.29
CA ALA A 158 2.80 -2.27 -9.20
C ALA A 158 3.69 -1.18 -8.58
N LEU A 159 3.25 -0.55 -7.49
CA LEU A 159 4.00 0.49 -6.77
C LEU A 159 4.92 -0.08 -5.69
N VAL A 160 4.82 -1.39 -5.43
CA VAL A 160 5.69 -2.07 -4.48
C VAL A 160 7.08 -2.19 -5.10
N VAL A 161 8.04 -1.52 -4.48
CA VAL A 161 9.45 -1.56 -4.92
C VAL A 161 10.04 -2.93 -4.60
N ARG A 162 9.84 -3.44 -3.37
CA ARG A 162 10.23 -4.79 -2.93
C ARG A 162 9.62 -5.15 -1.57
N GLY A 163 9.87 -6.38 -1.13
CA GLY A 163 9.69 -6.79 0.25
C GLY A 163 10.70 -6.11 1.20
N ALA A 164 10.23 -5.70 2.36
CA ALA A 164 11.05 -5.13 3.42
C ALA A 164 11.32 -6.18 4.51
N HIS A 165 12.57 -6.24 4.99
CA HIS A 165 12.91 -7.04 6.16
C HIS A 165 13.13 -6.11 7.36
N LEU A 166 12.13 -6.02 8.23
CA LEU A 166 12.21 -5.20 9.42
C LEU A 166 12.80 -6.00 10.59
N ILE A 167 13.80 -5.42 11.25
CA ILE A 167 14.46 -6.03 12.41
C ILE A 167 13.82 -5.45 13.68
N PRO A 168 13.26 -6.28 14.57
CA PRO A 168 12.68 -5.80 15.82
C PRO A 168 13.70 -5.07 16.69
N ALA A 169 13.30 -3.93 17.25
CA ALA A 169 14.08 -3.23 18.26
C ALA A 169 13.86 -3.89 19.64
N PHE A 170 14.52 -5.03 19.88
CA PHE A 170 14.30 -5.89 21.06
C PHE A 170 14.35 -5.16 22.41
N HIS A 171 15.13 -4.08 22.52
CA HIS A 171 15.22 -3.27 23.74
C HIS A 171 13.91 -2.61 24.15
N HIS A 172 13.00 -2.36 23.20
CA HIS A 172 11.70 -1.70 23.45
C HIS A 172 10.57 -2.68 23.80
N GLY A 173 10.88 -3.97 23.96
CA GLY A 173 9.89 -4.98 24.28
C GLY A 173 8.97 -5.32 23.10
N ARG A 174 7.75 -5.76 23.41
CA ARG A 174 6.72 -6.16 22.43
C ARG A 174 5.47 -5.31 22.67
N THR A 175 4.80 -4.91 21.58
CA THR A 175 3.46 -4.30 21.64
C THR A 175 2.40 -5.34 21.29
N ALA A 176 1.20 -5.18 21.84
CA ALA A 176 0.01 -5.95 21.48
C ALA A 176 -0.83 -5.26 20.39
N GLU A 177 -0.42 -4.07 19.93
CA GLU A 177 -1.08 -3.32 18.87
C GLU A 177 -0.76 -3.96 17.50
N PHE A 178 -1.60 -4.90 17.07
CA PHE A 178 -1.50 -5.60 15.78
C PHE A 178 -2.45 -5.04 14.72
#